data_AF-A0A3D0ICY5-F1
#
_entry.id   AF-A0A3D0ICY5-F1
#
_cell.length_a   1.000
_cell.length_b   1.000
_cell.length_c   1.000
_cell.angle_alpha   90.00
_cell.angle_beta   90.00
_cell.angle_gamma   90.00
#
_symmetry.space_group_name_H-M   'P 1'
#
loop_
_entity.id
_entity.type
_entity.pdbx_description
1 polymer ?
#
loop_
_entity_poly.entity_id
_entity_poly.type
_entity_poly.pdbx_seq_one_letter_code
_entity_poly.pdbx_strand_id
1 'polypeptide(L)'
;MTPRGGYKIASRNRSFEAFLDPTLRSERRVQRILSSLRNEIVEGGGGDRLRIRRVLKDPREIYRLELDVPELGYQRTTLLDRQALERLLEAEEVRALVRPTALHR
;
A
#
# COMPACT_ATOMS: atom_id res chain seq x y z
N MET A 1 2.86 33.71 -24.70
CA MET A 1 1.60 32.96 -24.49
C MET A 1 1.96 31.48 -24.40
N THR A 2 1.97 30.91 -23.20
CA THR A 2 2.44 29.53 -22.94
C THR A 2 1.24 28.57 -23.01
N PRO A 3 1.32 27.41 -23.68
CA PRO A 3 0.16 26.53 -23.81
C PRO A 3 -0.22 25.95 -22.44
N ARG A 4 -1.50 26.13 -22.07
CA ARG A 4 -2.12 25.47 -20.91
C ARG A 4 -2.30 23.98 -21.25
N GLY A 5 -1.69 23.09 -20.46
CA GLY A 5 -1.93 21.64 -20.54
C GLY A 5 -0.73 20.72 -20.39
N GLY A 6 0.49 21.21 -20.18
CA GLY A 6 1.66 20.35 -20.00
C GLY A 6 1.87 19.92 -18.55
N TYR A 7 1.46 18.70 -18.16
CA TYR A 7 1.94 18.12 -16.90
C TYR A 7 3.43 17.80 -17.04
N LYS A 8 4.29 18.56 -16.36
CA LYS A 8 5.70 18.21 -16.20
C LYS A 8 5.83 17.10 -15.16
N ILE A 9 6.07 15.86 -15.61
CA ILE A 9 6.60 14.81 -14.72
C ILE A 9 7.97 14.39 -15.23
N ALA A 10 8.95 15.28 -15.06
CA ALA A 10 10.35 14.92 -15.15
C ALA A 10 10.84 14.54 -13.74
N SER A 11 10.58 13.28 -13.35
CA SER A 11 11.25 12.68 -12.19
C SER A 11 12.65 12.25 -12.66
N ARG A 12 13.66 13.05 -12.31
CA ARG A 12 15.03 12.99 -12.83
C ARG A 12 15.91 11.86 -12.27
N ASN A 13 15.31 10.79 -11.73
CA ASN A 13 16.02 9.63 -11.17
C ASN A 13 15.35 8.27 -11.51
N ARG A 14 14.57 8.19 -12.59
CA ARG A 14 14.09 6.89 -13.06
C ARG A 14 15.22 6.19 -13.80
N SER A 15 15.72 5.07 -13.26
CA SER A 15 16.57 4.17 -14.05
C SER A 15 15.81 3.80 -15.32
N PHE A 16 16.43 4.09 -16.46
CA PHE A 16 15.87 4.01 -17.81
C PHE A 16 15.23 2.64 -18.10
N GLU A 17 15.74 1.58 -17.48
CA GLU A 17 15.21 0.22 -17.54
C GLU A 17 13.76 0.07 -17.08
N ALA A 18 13.30 0.85 -16.08
CA ALA A 18 11.89 0.79 -15.62
C ALA A 18 10.88 1.49 -16.53
N PHE A 19 11.34 2.18 -17.58
CA PHE A 19 10.45 2.66 -18.64
C PHE A 19 10.18 1.59 -19.69
N LEU A 20 11.05 0.58 -19.82
CA LEU A 20 11.00 -0.38 -20.92
C LEU A 20 10.30 -1.69 -20.53
N ASP A 21 10.34 -2.10 -19.26
CA ASP A 21 9.65 -3.29 -18.77
C ASP A 21 8.42 -2.96 -17.87
N PRO A 22 7.19 -3.18 -18.37
CA PRO A 22 5.96 -3.00 -17.59
C PRO A 22 5.90 -3.83 -16.30
N THR A 23 6.50 -5.01 -16.28
CA THR A 23 6.49 -5.94 -15.15
C THR A 23 7.34 -5.38 -14.02
N LEU A 24 8.60 -5.05 -14.30
CA LEU A 24 9.51 -4.43 -13.32
C LEU A 24 8.95 -3.11 -12.79
N ARG A 25 8.29 -2.33 -13.66
CA ARG A 25 7.62 -1.10 -13.23
C ARG A 25 6.46 -1.37 -12.26
N SER A 26 5.66 -2.41 -12.53
CA SER A 26 4.55 -2.79 -11.66
C SER A 26 5.06 -3.28 -10.31
N GLU A 27 6.09 -4.11 -10.28
CA GLU A 27 6.75 -4.60 -9.06
C GLU A 27 7.32 -3.45 -8.22
N ARG A 28 8.06 -2.52 -8.83
CA ARG A 28 8.58 -1.34 -8.12
C ARG A 28 7.46 -0.48 -7.53
N ARG A 29 6.32 -0.38 -8.23
CA ARG A 29 5.15 0.34 -7.72
C ARG A 29 4.58 -0.39 -6.50
N VAL A 30 4.42 -1.71 -6.56
CA VAL A 30 3.97 -2.53 -5.44
C VAL A 30 4.89 -2.34 -4.24
N GLN A 31 6.20 -2.48 -4.44
CA GLN A 31 7.19 -2.30 -3.38
C GLN A 31 7.07 -0.92 -2.72
N ARG A 32 6.97 0.15 -3.51
CA ARG A 32 6.75 1.50 -2.97
C ARG A 32 5.48 1.65 -2.17
N ILE A 33 4.39 1.02 -2.61
CA ILE A 33 3.10 1.05 -1.88
C ILE A 33 3.26 0.32 -0.55
N LEU A 34 3.90 -0.86 -0.54
CA LEU A 34 4.14 -1.64 0.67
C LEU A 34 5.06 -0.91 1.65
N SER A 35 6.15 -0.30 1.18
CA SER A 35 7.03 0.52 2.04
C SER A 35 6.28 1.70 2.65
N SER A 36 5.45 2.39 1.86
CA SER A 36 4.64 3.49 2.37
C SER A 36 3.62 3.03 3.42
N LEU A 37 2.97 1.89 3.22
CA LEU A 37 2.07 1.31 4.21
C LEU A 37 2.79 0.90 5.49
N ARG A 38 3.96 0.26 5.38
CA ARG A 38 4.78 -0.12 6.53
C ARG A 38 5.17 1.10 7.36
N ASN A 39 5.63 2.18 6.73
CA ASN A 39 5.98 3.40 7.44
C ASN A 39 4.76 4.01 8.16
N GLU A 40 3.59 4.05 7.52
CA GLU A 40 2.37 4.55 8.19
C GLU A 40 1.93 3.66 9.36
N ILE A 41 2.10 2.34 9.25
CA ILE A 41 1.75 1.40 10.34
C ILE A 41 2.71 1.56 11.52
N VAL A 42 4.02 1.61 11.24
CA VAL A 42 5.09 1.61 12.26
C VAL A 42 5.32 2.99 12.84
N GLU A 43 5.56 4.00 12.00
CA GLU A 43 5.89 5.37 12.43
C GLU A 43 4.63 6.20 12.68
N GLY A 44 3.59 6.02 11.86
CA GLY A 44 2.32 6.73 11.99
C GLY A 44 1.42 6.21 13.11
N GLY A 45 1.84 5.20 13.89
CA GLY A 45 1.06 4.61 14.97
C GLY A 45 -0.25 3.95 14.51
N GLY A 46 -0.40 3.72 13.20
CA GLY A 46 -1.63 3.20 12.61
C GLY A 46 -1.85 1.71 12.85
N GLY A 47 -0.88 0.97 13.41
CA GLY A 47 -0.99 -0.48 13.64
C GLY A 47 -2.22 -0.91 14.45
N ASP A 48 -2.53 -0.23 15.56
CA ASP A 48 -3.74 -0.52 16.37
C ASP A 48 -5.05 -0.14 15.66
N ARG A 49 -4.97 0.65 14.58
CA ARG A 49 -6.10 1.14 13.79
C ARG A 49 -6.15 0.55 12.40
N LEU A 50 -5.31 -0.46 12.12
CA LEU A 50 -5.34 -1.19 10.88
C LEU A 50 -6.47 -2.22 10.93
N ARG A 51 -7.36 -2.18 9.95
CA ARG A 51 -8.37 -3.21 9.72
C ARG A 51 -8.10 -3.90 8.40
N ILE A 52 -8.07 -5.22 8.44
CA ILE A 52 -7.85 -6.06 7.25
C ILE A 52 -9.08 -6.93 7.04
N ARG A 53 -9.71 -6.82 5.87
CA ARG A 53 -10.90 -7.61 5.52
C ARG A 53 -10.73 -8.23 4.14
N ARG A 54 -11.01 -9.52 4.01
CA ARG A 54 -11.12 -10.14 2.68
C ARG A 54 -12.42 -9.70 2.03
N VAL A 55 -12.35 -9.06 0.86
CA VAL A 55 -13.50 -8.51 0.14
C VAL A 55 -13.86 -9.31 -1.12
N LEU A 56 -12.89 -10.03 -1.69
CA LEU A 56 -13.11 -10.96 -2.78
C LEU A 56 -12.36 -12.25 -2.47
N LYS A 57 -12.98 -13.39 -2.78
CA LYS A 57 -12.35 -14.72 -2.64
C LYS A 57 -12.01 -15.32 -4.00
N ASP A 58 -12.96 -15.25 -4.94
CA ASP A 58 -12.86 -15.84 -6.28
C ASP A 58 -13.11 -14.77 -7.35
N PRO A 59 -12.41 -14.79 -8.50
CA PRO A 59 -11.38 -15.76 -8.92
C PRO A 59 -10.01 -15.56 -8.27
N ARG A 60 -9.83 -14.48 -7.49
CA ARG A 60 -8.60 -14.18 -6.75
C ARG A 60 -8.94 -13.53 -5.42
N GLU A 61 -8.15 -13.84 -4.40
CA GLU A 61 -8.33 -13.24 -3.09
C GLU A 61 -7.86 -11.79 -3.08
N ILE A 62 -8.76 -10.88 -2.68
CA ILE A 62 -8.48 -9.46 -2.50
C ILE A 62 -8.82 -9.08 -1.06
N TYR A 63 -7.89 -8.37 -0.44
CA TYR A 63 -7.95 -7.87 0.92
C TYR A 63 -8.02 -6.35 0.89
N ARG A 64 -8.97 -5.78 1.62
CA ARG A 64 -9.11 -4.35 1.87
C ARG A 64 -8.43 -4.04 3.20
N LEU A 65 -7.45 -3.16 3.14
CA LEU A 65 -6.75 -2.59 4.30
C LEU A 65 -7.29 -1.18 4.52
N GLU A 66 -7.76 -0.91 5.72
CA GLU A 66 -8.20 0.40 6.18
C GLU A 66 -7.27 0.85 7.30
N LEU A 67 -6.59 1.97 7.08
CA LEU A 67 -5.69 2.56 8.07
C LEU A 67 -6.21 3.95 8.41
N ASP A 68 -6.61 4.16 9.66
CA ASP A 68 -7.00 5.49 10.13
C ASP A 68 -5.74 6.32 10.39
N VAL A 69 -5.63 7.46 9.70
CA VAL A 69 -4.54 8.42 9.85
C VAL A 69 -5.11 9.68 10.51
N PRO A 70 -5.26 9.68 11.85
CA PRO A 70 -5.96 10.73 12.58
C PRO A 70 -5.31 12.11 12.41
N GLU A 71 -3.99 12.18 12.25
CA GLU A 71 -3.23 13.43 12.08
C GLU A 71 -3.70 14.20 10.84
N LEU A 72 -4.16 13.47 9.82
CA LEU A 72 -4.62 14.03 8.55
C LEU A 72 -6.15 13.95 8.40
N GLY A 73 -6.86 13.46 9.43
CA GLY A 73 -8.31 13.37 9.46
C GLY A 73 -8.92 12.50 8.35
N TYR A 74 -8.17 11.54 7.80
CA TYR A 74 -8.65 10.66 6.74
C TYR A 74 -8.31 9.18 7.00
N GLN A 75 -9.02 8.31 6.30
CA GLN A 75 -8.77 6.88 6.28
C GLN A 75 -8.13 6.47 4.95
N ARG A 76 -6.95 5.86 5.00
CA ARG A 76 -6.32 5.28 3.82
C ARG A 76 -6.91 3.91 3.56
N THR A 77 -7.55 3.73 2.40
CA THR A 77 -8.02 2.42 1.94
C THR A 77 -7.12 1.88 0.84
N THR A 78 -6.56 0.69 1.01
CA THR A 78 -5.73 0.01 0.00
C THR A 78 -6.24 -1.40 -0.26
N LEU A 79 -6.32 -1.81 -1.53
CA LEU A 79 -6.65 -3.17 -1.92
C LEU A 79 -5.37 -3.93 -2.27
N LEU A 80 -5.15 -5.06 -1.60
CA LEU A 80 -4.01 -5.95 -1.82
C LEU A 80 -4.51 -7.33 -2.25
N ASP A 81 -3.73 -8.00 -3.08
CA ASP A 81 -3.88 -9.44 -3.24
C ASP A 81 -3.25 -10.17 -2.05
N ARG A 82 -3.42 -11.49 -2.02
CA ARG A 82 -2.85 -12.34 -0.97
C ARG A 82 -1.33 -12.19 -0.84
N GLN A 83 -0.59 -12.23 -1.96
CA GLN A 83 0.87 -12.20 -1.93
C GLN A 83 1.41 -10.87 -1.38
N ALA A 84 0.82 -9.74 -1.79
CA ALA A 84 1.20 -8.42 -1.30
C ALA A 84 0.86 -8.25 0.19
N LEU A 85 -0.26 -8.81 0.66
CA LEU A 85 -0.60 -8.81 2.08
C LEU A 85 0.38 -9.67 2.90
N GLU A 86 0.71 -10.88 2.43
CA GLU A 86 1.68 -11.75 3.08
C GLU A 86 3.05 -11.06 3.20
N ARG A 87 3.55 -10.46 2.13
CA ARG A 87 4.79 -9.67 2.15
C ARG A 87 4.76 -8.50 3.13
N LEU A 88 3.61 -7.86 3.32
CA LEU A 88 3.48 -6.78 4.30
C LEU A 88 3.57 -7.31 5.74
N LEU A 89 2.95 -8.46 6.00
CA LEU A 89 2.89 -9.10 7.32
C LEU A 89 4.15 -9.91 7.67
N GLU A 90 5.00 -10.23 6.69
CA GLU A 90 6.32 -10.82 6.92
C GLU A 90 7.28 -9.87 7.66
N ALA A 91 7.07 -8.56 7.57
CA ALA A 91 7.82 -7.60 8.35
C ALA A 91 7.44 -7.72 9.83
N GLU A 92 8.41 -8.12 10.67
CA GLU A 92 8.19 -8.40 12.09
C GLU A 92 7.61 -7.19 12.84
N GLU A 93 8.03 -5.97 12.48
CA GLU A 93 7.54 -4.74 13.09
C GLU A 93 6.06 -4.49 12.76
N VAL A 94 5.63 -4.86 11.55
CA VAL A 94 4.20 -4.79 11.17
C VAL A 94 3.43 -5.86 11.95
N ARG A 95 3.93 -7.10 11.96
CA ARG A 95 3.26 -8.22 12.61
C ARG A 95 3.07 -8.01 14.12
N ALA A 96 4.03 -7.37 14.79
CA ALA A 96 3.94 -7.05 16.21
C ALA A 96 2.84 -6.02 16.53
N LEU A 97 2.54 -5.13 15.57
CA LEU A 97 1.58 -4.04 15.74
C LEU A 97 0.17 -4.40 15.24
N VAL A 98 0.06 -5.30 14.27
CA VAL A 98 -1.23 -5.73 13.74
C VAL A 98 -1.89 -6.68 14.73
N ARG A 99 -2.90 -6.18 15.44
CA ARG A 99 -3.74 -7.04 16.26
C ARG A 99 -4.66 -7.87 15.35
N PRO A 100 -4.77 -9.20 15.56
CA PRO A 100 -5.81 -9.97 14.92
C PRO A 100 -7.16 -9.36 15.35
N THR A 101 -7.83 -8.68 14.42
CA THR A 101 -9.15 -8.15 14.68
C THR A 101 -10.07 -9.34 14.86
N ALA A 102 -10.56 -9.58 16.08
CA ALA A 102 -11.53 -10.62 16.35
C ALA A 102 -12.73 -10.42 15.41
N LEU A 103 -12.87 -11.34 14.45
CA LEU A 103 -14.02 -11.44 13.57
C LEU A 103 -15.23 -11.79 14.44
N HIS A 104 -15.96 -10.77 14.93
CA HIS A 104 -17.33 -10.99 15.34
C HIS A 104 -18.16 -11.31 14.10
N ARG A 105 -18.63 -12.55 14.05
CA ARG A 105 -19.62 -13.08 13.12
C ARG A 105 -20.90 -12.27 13.15
#